data_AF-A0A1H8H8F8-F1
#
_entry.id   AF-A0A1H8H8F8-F1
#
_cell.length_a   1.000
_cell.length_b   1.000
_cell.length_c   1.000
_cell.angle_alpha   90.00
_cell.angle_beta   90.00
_cell.angle_gamma   90.00
#
_symmetry.space_group_name_H-M   'P 1'
#
loop_
_entity.id
_entity.type
_entity.pdbx_description
1 polymer ?
#
loop_
_entity_poly.entity_id
_entity_poly.type
_entity_poly.pdbx_seq_one_letter_code
_entity_poly.pdbx_strand_id
1 'polypeptide(L)'
;MRCVVLAVACLLPTVSLAAGPVKVDAKDYSCAQLAQMIRQSKKVYVRLGFGGRNFAYPPARCGPGDKLSTASLRDGTGRQCLLDYACVNDPMSMYNY
;
A
#
# COMPACT_ATOMS: atom_id res chain seq x y z
N MET A 1 -30.09 8.94 47.56
CA MET A 1 -29.81 10.16 46.76
C MET A 1 -28.92 9.74 45.60
N ARG A 2 -29.36 10.01 44.37
CA ARG A 2 -28.78 9.52 43.13
C ARG A 2 -28.01 10.69 42.50
N CYS A 3 -26.70 10.74 42.66
CA CYS A 3 -25.87 11.74 42.00
C CYS A 3 -25.02 11.05 40.94
N VAL A 4 -25.49 11.22 39.72
CA VAL A 4 -24.83 10.93 38.45
C VAL A 4 -23.62 11.85 38.33
N VAL A 5 -22.44 11.30 38.04
CA VAL A 5 -21.31 12.12 37.55
C VAL A 5 -20.80 11.53 36.24
N LEU A 6 -20.76 12.42 35.25
CA LEU A 6 -20.60 12.20 33.83
C LEU A 6 -19.27 11.51 33.47
N ALA A 7 -19.34 10.50 32.61
CA ALA A 7 -18.20 10.00 31.86
C ALA A 7 -17.97 10.91 30.64
N VAL A 8 -16.90 11.70 30.67
CA VAL A 8 -16.40 12.41 29.49
C VAL A 8 -15.70 11.39 28.60
N ALA A 9 -16.43 10.87 27.61
CA ALA A 9 -15.84 10.10 26.53
C ALA A 9 -15.05 11.05 25.63
N CYS A 10 -13.73 11.10 25.80
CA CYS A 10 -12.83 11.76 24.87
C CYS A 10 -12.94 11.09 23.50
N LEU A 11 -13.77 11.64 22.61
CA LEU A 11 -13.72 11.41 21.18
C LEU A 11 -12.44 12.07 20.65
N LEU A 12 -11.31 11.39 20.83
CA LEU A 12 -10.07 11.75 20.15
C LEU A 12 -10.32 11.54 18.65
N PRO A 13 -10.23 12.59 17.81
CA PRO A 13 -10.23 12.39 16.38
C PRO A 13 -9.00 11.54 16.07
N THR A 14 -9.22 10.32 15.58
CA THR A 14 -8.14 9.48 15.05
C THR A 14 -7.60 10.18 13.82
N VAL A 15 -6.61 11.05 14.02
CA VAL A 15 -5.77 11.56 12.95
C VAL A 15 -5.08 10.33 12.38
N SER A 16 -5.66 9.75 11.33
CA SER A 16 -5.01 8.77 10.49
C SER A 16 -3.87 9.51 9.80
N LEU A 17 -2.74 9.64 10.50
CA LEU A 17 -1.49 10.02 9.88
C LEU A 17 -1.34 9.10 8.68
N ALA A 18 -1.22 9.68 7.49
CA ALA A 18 -0.99 8.96 6.26
C ALA A 18 0.35 8.23 6.39
N ALA A 19 0.32 7.04 6.99
CA ALA A 19 1.46 6.16 7.10
C ALA A 19 1.94 5.93 5.66
N GLY A 20 3.23 6.20 5.42
CA GLY A 20 3.86 5.91 4.14
C GLY A 20 3.70 4.44 3.76
N PRO A 21 3.96 4.07 2.50
CA PRO A 21 3.84 2.68 2.07
C PRO A 21 4.75 1.78 2.91
N VAL A 22 4.21 0.62 3.32
CA VAL A 22 5.00 -0.42 3.99
C VAL A 22 6.06 -0.91 3.01
N LYS A 23 7.33 -0.81 3.39
CA LYS A 23 8.44 -1.25 2.54
C LYS A 23 8.72 -2.72 2.79
N VAL A 24 8.73 -3.52 1.73
CA VAL A 24 9.06 -4.95 1.78
C VAL A 24 10.05 -5.28 0.67
N ASP A 25 11.00 -6.15 0.96
CA ASP A 25 11.93 -6.67 -0.04
C ASP A 25 11.33 -7.92 -0.69
N ALA A 26 11.18 -7.93 -2.02
CA ALA A 26 10.60 -9.07 -2.74
C ALA A 26 11.39 -10.37 -2.51
N LYS A 27 12.67 -10.25 -2.17
CA LYS A 27 13.57 -11.37 -1.91
C LYS A 27 13.22 -12.17 -0.65
N ASP A 28 12.47 -11.58 0.28
CA ASP A 28 12.16 -12.19 1.57
C ASP A 28 10.82 -12.93 1.57
N TYR A 29 10.03 -12.79 0.49
CA TYR A 29 8.65 -13.26 0.41
C TYR A 29 8.39 -14.00 -0.88
N SER A 30 7.42 -14.91 -0.84
CA SER A 30 6.83 -15.54 -2.03
C SER A 30 5.79 -14.64 -2.71
N CYS A 31 5.43 -14.93 -3.96
CA CYS A 31 4.35 -14.23 -4.67
C CYS A 31 3.05 -14.11 -3.83
N ALA A 32 2.66 -15.19 -3.14
CA ALA A 32 1.43 -15.24 -2.36
C ALA A 32 1.50 -14.33 -1.13
N GLN A 33 2.64 -14.32 -0.43
CA GLN A 33 2.87 -13.44 0.71
C GLN A 33 2.87 -11.97 0.28
N LEU A 34 3.52 -11.63 -0.83
CA LEU A 34 3.51 -10.27 -1.37
C LEU A 34 2.08 -9.81 -1.71
N ALA A 35 1.30 -10.65 -2.39
CA ALA A 35 -0.10 -10.34 -2.70
C ALA A 35 -0.94 -10.13 -1.43
N GLN A 36 -0.71 -10.94 -0.39
CA GLN A 36 -1.41 -10.80 0.88
C GLN A 36 -1.01 -9.51 1.62
N MET A 37 0.27 -9.16 1.63
CA MET A 37 0.76 -7.91 2.23
C MET A 37 0.16 -6.68 1.54
N ILE A 38 0.08 -6.69 0.21
CA ILE A 38 -0.57 -5.61 -0.58
C ILE A 38 -2.02 -5.42 -0.14
N ARG A 39 -2.78 -6.51 0.03
CA ARG A 39 -4.20 -6.48 0.43
C ARG A 39 -4.42 -6.03 1.87
N GLN A 40 -3.52 -6.43 2.78
CA GLN A 40 -3.60 -6.12 4.21
C GLN A 40 -3.15 -4.69 4.51
N SER A 41 -1.98 -4.31 4.02
CA SER A 41 -1.36 -3.01 4.31
C SER A 41 -1.90 -1.87 3.46
N LYS A 42 -2.64 -2.19 2.38
CA LYS A 42 -3.24 -1.25 1.42
C LYS A 42 -2.24 -0.45 0.59
N LYS A 43 -1.16 0.07 1.18
CA LYS A 43 -0.04 0.71 0.48
C LYS A 43 1.25 -0.01 0.80
N VAL A 44 1.88 -0.58 -0.22
CA VAL A 44 3.13 -1.33 -0.08
C VAL A 44 4.12 -0.88 -1.14
N TYR A 45 5.37 -0.69 -0.76
CA TYR A 45 6.48 -0.54 -1.69
C TYR A 45 7.27 -1.84 -1.70
N VAL A 46 7.25 -2.55 -2.82
CA VAL A 46 8.00 -3.79 -3.01
C VAL A 46 9.33 -3.46 -3.68
N ARG A 47 10.45 -3.71 -3.00
CA ARG A 47 11.80 -3.51 -3.53
C ARG A 47 12.24 -4.71 -4.38
N LEU A 48 12.82 -4.41 -5.55
CA LEU A 48 13.12 -5.38 -6.63
C LEU A 48 14.61 -5.39 -6.98
N GLY A 49 15.47 -5.47 -5.95
CA GLY A 49 16.91 -5.31 -6.12
C GLY A 49 17.26 -3.84 -6.40
N PHE A 50 17.39 -3.47 -7.68
CA PHE A 50 17.59 -2.09 -8.11
C PHE A 50 16.23 -1.44 -8.41
N GLY A 51 15.75 -0.61 -7.48
CA GLY A 51 14.44 0.02 -7.55
C GLY A 51 13.33 -0.81 -6.88
N GLY A 52 12.08 -0.53 -7.27
CA GLY A 52 10.91 -1.16 -6.70
C GLY A 52 9.62 -0.64 -7.30
N ARG A 53 8.50 -1.09 -6.75
CA ARG A 53 7.16 -0.77 -7.25
C ARG A 53 6.24 -0.46 -6.08
N ASN A 54 5.51 0.63 -6.18
CA ASN A 54 4.40 0.93 -5.26
C ASN A 54 3.17 0.12 -5.66
N PHE A 55 2.42 -0.32 -4.65
CA PHE A 55 1.15 -1.02 -4.78
C PHE A 55 0.11 -0.34 -3.90
N ALA A 56 -1.10 -0.17 -4.42
CA ALA A 56 -2.21 0.49 -3.73
C ALA A 56 -3.50 -0.34 -3.86
N TYR A 57 -3.79 -1.17 -2.86
CA TYR A 57 -5.03 -1.92 -2.78
C TYR A 57 -6.18 -1.05 -2.23
N PRO A 58 -7.39 -1.08 -2.84
CA PRO A 58 -8.52 -0.28 -2.39
C PRO A 58 -8.82 -0.38 -0.87
N PRO A 59 -9.17 0.74 -0.21
CA PRO A 59 -9.48 2.06 -0.77
C PRO A 59 -8.26 2.97 -1.01
N ALA A 60 -7.03 2.46 -0.82
CA ALA A 60 -5.84 3.24 -1.14
C ALA A 60 -5.76 3.56 -2.65
N ARG A 61 -5.20 4.72 -2.97
CA ARG A 61 -4.99 5.19 -4.35
C ARG A 61 -3.51 5.36 -4.63
N CYS A 62 -3.15 5.22 -5.90
CA CYS A 62 -1.84 5.61 -6.40
C CYS A 62 -1.61 7.13 -6.27
N GLY A 63 -0.36 7.55 -6.42
CA GLY A 63 -0.01 8.95 -6.37
C GLY A 63 -0.64 9.75 -7.53
N PRO A 64 -0.69 11.09 -7.42
CA PRO A 64 -0.96 11.92 -8.59
C PRO A 64 0.06 11.61 -9.68
N GLY A 65 -0.39 11.39 -10.92
CA GLY A 65 0.49 10.95 -12.00
C GLY A 65 0.56 9.44 -12.21
N ASP A 66 0.00 8.63 -11.32
CA ASP A 66 0.04 7.17 -11.44
C ASP A 66 -1.35 6.56 -11.64
N LYS A 67 -1.41 5.44 -12.36
CA LYS A 67 -2.59 4.58 -12.49
C LYS A 67 -2.36 3.20 -11.92
N LEU A 68 -3.46 2.51 -11.60
CA LEU A 68 -3.43 1.09 -11.24
C LEU A 68 -3.15 0.25 -12.48
N SER A 69 -2.26 -0.72 -12.33
CA SER A 69 -1.92 -1.72 -13.34
C SER A 69 -1.48 -3.01 -12.64
N THR A 70 -1.10 -4.00 -13.43
CA THR A 70 -0.45 -5.23 -12.95
C THR A 70 1.06 -5.10 -13.19
N ALA A 71 1.88 -5.51 -12.22
CA ALA A 71 3.32 -5.53 -12.34
C ALA A 71 3.85 -6.97 -12.30
N SER A 72 4.81 -7.24 -13.17
CA SER A 72 5.56 -8.50 -13.19
C SER A 72 6.84 -8.35 -12.38
N LEU A 73 7.07 -9.22 -11.40
CA LEU A 73 8.26 -9.19 -10.55
C LEU A 73 8.72 -10.59 -10.14
N ARG A 74 9.98 -10.74 -9.73
CA ARG A 74 10.50 -12.00 -9.17
C ARG A 74 10.46 -11.98 -7.65
N ASP A 75 9.99 -13.06 -7.05
CA ASP A 75 9.97 -13.25 -5.60
C ASP A 75 11.30 -13.83 -5.07
N GLY A 76 11.37 -14.07 -3.76
CA GLY A 76 12.55 -14.64 -3.09
C GLY A 76 12.96 -16.03 -3.53
N THR A 77 12.02 -16.78 -4.12
CA THR A 77 12.28 -18.11 -4.69
C THR A 77 12.73 -18.05 -6.15
N GLY A 78 12.80 -16.84 -6.73
CA GLY A 78 13.11 -16.62 -8.14
C GLY A 78 11.90 -16.82 -9.07
N ARG A 79 10.70 -17.06 -8.54
CA ARG A 79 9.49 -17.22 -9.34
C ARG A 79 9.02 -15.88 -9.88
N GLN A 80 8.65 -15.85 -11.15
CA GLN A 80 7.97 -14.70 -11.75
C GLN A 80 6.51 -14.65 -11.27
N CYS A 81 6.11 -13.52 -10.72
CA CYS A 81 4.77 -13.24 -10.24
C CYS A 81 4.17 -12.09 -11.04
N LEU A 82 2.86 -12.16 -11.31
CA LEU A 82 2.05 -11.01 -11.70
C LEU A 82 1.26 -10.56 -10.47
N LEU A 83 1.51 -9.34 -10.01
CA LEU A 83 0.81 -8.72 -8.88
C LEU A 83 -0.03 -7.55 -9.35
N ASP A 84 -1.31 -7.56 -8.99
CA ASP A 84 -2.23 -6.47 -9.28
C ASP A 84 -2.01 -5.27 -8.35
N TYR A 85 -2.67 -4.17 -8.68
CA TYR A 85 -2.68 -2.92 -7.91
C TYR A 85 -1.35 -2.18 -7.89
N ALA A 86 -0.48 -2.44 -8.86
CA ALA A 86 0.77 -1.71 -9.03
C ALA A 86 0.47 -0.28 -9.48
N CYS A 87 1.14 0.69 -8.86
CA CYS A 87 1.13 2.08 -9.30
C CYS A 87 2.22 2.26 -10.35
N VAL A 88 1.79 2.63 -11.55
CA VAL A 88 2.67 2.90 -12.69
C VAL A 88 2.38 4.29 -13.22
N ASN A 89 3.42 4.95 -13.73
CA ASN A 89 3.30 6.28 -14.31
C ASN A 89 2.23 6.28 -15.41
N ASP A 90 1.29 7.21 -15.32
CA ASP A 90 0.23 7.40 -16.30
C ASP A 90 0.60 8.52 -17.28
N PRO A 91 1.03 8.21 -18.50
CA PRO A 91 1.49 9.24 -19.45
C PRO A 91 0.38 10.23 -19.84
N MET A 92 -0.90 9.90 -19.60
CA MET A 92 -2.04 10.77 -19.87
C MET A 92 -2.36 11.73 -18.72
N SER A 93 -1.72 11.56 -17.56
CA SER A 93 -1.99 12.39 -16.39
C SER A 93 -1.32 13.75 -16.53
N MET A 94 -2.08 14.82 -16.28
CA MET A 94 -1.57 16.20 -16.26
C MET A 94 -0.45 16.44 -15.25
N TYR A 95 -0.34 15.59 -14.21
CA TYR A 95 0.74 15.65 -13.21
C TYR A 95 2.11 15.17 -13.72
N ASN A 96 2.20 14.64 -14.95
CA ASN A 96 3.44 14.15 -15.55
C ASN A 96 4.01 15.06 -16.67
N TYR A 97 3.42 16.26 -16.86
CA TYR A 97 3.89 17.31 -17.77
C TYR A 97 4.39 18.51 -16.96
#